data_AF-X1DXG6-F1
#
_entry.id   AF-X1DXG6-F1
#
_cell.length_a   1.000
_cell.length_b   1.000
_cell.length_c   1.000
_cell.angle_alpha   90.00
_cell.angle_beta   90.00
_cell.angle_gamma   90.00
#
_symmetry.space_group_name_H-M   'P 1'
#
loop_
_entity.id
_entity.type
_entity.pdbx_description
1 polymer ?
#
loop_
_entity_poly.entity_id
_entity_poly.type
_entity_poly.pdbx_seq_one_letter_code
_entity_poly.pdbx_strand_id
1 'polypeptide(L)'
;MICAQEDPSRPYWPSSPYGGDKANSASSGDYHIWDVWSGWADYKDYAKESGRFISEFGFQAAPDPKTINFFAKKEEQEIFHPVILNHNKQKEGQERILRFINGHFGTITEFDAFVYLSQLNQAEAIKFGVEHWRARKYKTAGTLYWQYNDSWPVFSWSSVDYFKRPKALYYYTKRFYANILPFVNYKLSEQALEVMVINDIYEEKTVEVSLEIWNITGEKIWEKKYEKIQIPRDFVSTIDILKIHDLPINTLSNTVIYIVVRSNEGKFDNYFLFNNFRDMHLPD
;
A
#
# COMPACT_ATOMS: atom_id res chain seq x y z
N MET A 1 -36.19 -13.35 7.35
CA MET A 1 -35.34 -13.36 6.14
C MET A 1 -35.89 -12.34 5.14
N ILE A 2 -35.69 -11.04 5.40
CA ILE A 2 -36.21 -10.00 4.50
C ILE A 2 -35.45 -10.02 3.16
N CYS A 3 -34.11 -10.11 3.20
CA CYS A 3 -33.31 -10.14 1.96
C CYS A 3 -33.67 -11.31 1.05
N ALA A 4 -33.84 -12.54 1.58
CA ALA A 4 -34.20 -13.68 0.75
C ALA A 4 -35.62 -13.58 0.15
N GLN A 5 -36.52 -12.82 0.77
CA GLN A 5 -37.88 -12.60 0.29
C GLN A 5 -37.94 -11.48 -0.76
N GLU A 6 -37.29 -10.36 -0.48
CA GLU A 6 -37.40 -9.13 -1.28
C GLU A 6 -36.30 -8.99 -2.36
N ASP A 7 -35.14 -9.61 -2.17
CA ASP A 7 -34.01 -9.60 -3.12
C ASP A 7 -33.22 -10.93 -3.10
N PRO A 8 -33.82 -12.04 -3.59
CA PRO A 8 -33.14 -13.34 -3.64
C PRO A 8 -31.96 -13.38 -4.63
N SER A 9 -31.77 -12.34 -5.46
CA SER A 9 -30.73 -12.29 -6.49
C SER A 9 -29.35 -11.93 -5.94
N ARG A 10 -29.28 -11.40 -4.71
CA ARG A 10 -28.04 -10.95 -4.07
C ARG A 10 -27.78 -11.73 -2.78
N PRO A 11 -26.54 -12.15 -2.52
CA PRO A 11 -26.21 -12.80 -1.26
C PRO A 11 -26.31 -11.80 -0.10
N TYR A 12 -26.89 -12.25 1.02
CA TYR A 12 -26.82 -11.54 2.29
C TYR A 12 -25.60 -12.03 3.07
N TRP A 13 -24.81 -11.08 3.59
CA TRP A 13 -23.67 -11.34 4.45
C TRP A 13 -23.98 -10.78 5.85
N PRO A 14 -23.98 -11.61 6.91
CA PRO A 14 -24.63 -11.25 8.18
C PRO A 14 -23.85 -10.26 9.05
N SER A 15 -22.55 -10.13 8.83
CA SER A 15 -21.65 -9.25 9.59
C SER A 15 -20.38 -9.00 8.78
N SER A 16 -19.66 -7.93 9.07
CA SER A 16 -18.28 -7.74 8.61
C SER A 16 -17.43 -7.39 9.83
N PRO A 17 -16.45 -8.23 10.20
CA PRO A 17 -16.07 -9.49 9.57
C PRO A 17 -17.05 -10.63 9.92
N TYR A 18 -17.06 -11.69 9.10
CA TYR A 18 -17.77 -12.94 9.37
C TYR A 18 -17.08 -14.12 8.68
N GLY A 19 -17.12 -15.32 9.27
CA GLY A 19 -16.64 -16.55 8.65
C GLY A 19 -15.75 -17.41 9.55
N GLY A 20 -15.89 -18.74 9.47
CA GLY A 20 -15.11 -19.70 10.26
C GLY A 20 -15.50 -19.74 11.74
N ASP A 21 -14.59 -20.25 12.58
CA ASP A 21 -14.85 -20.49 14.02
C ASP A 21 -14.95 -19.20 14.85
N LYS A 22 -14.31 -18.12 14.38
CA LYS A 22 -14.37 -16.77 14.94
C LYS A 22 -14.69 -15.81 13.81
N ALA A 23 -15.53 -14.79 14.07
CA ALA A 23 -15.97 -13.85 13.04
C ALA A 23 -14.83 -13.27 12.18
N ASN A 24 -13.66 -12.99 12.77
CA ASN A 24 -12.48 -12.46 12.09
C ASN A 24 -11.43 -13.56 11.76
N SER A 25 -11.86 -14.69 11.18
CA SER A 25 -10.94 -15.78 10.82
C SER A 25 -10.21 -15.50 9.51
N ALA A 26 -8.88 -15.63 9.48
CA ALA A 26 -8.13 -15.50 8.23
C ALA A 26 -8.43 -16.63 7.22
N SER A 27 -8.95 -17.77 7.66
CA SER A 27 -9.19 -18.95 6.80
C SER A 27 -10.57 -18.97 6.13
N SER A 28 -11.51 -18.08 6.50
CA SER A 28 -12.89 -18.11 6.01
C SER A 28 -13.52 -16.73 6.00
N GLY A 29 -14.37 -16.46 5.01
CA GLY A 29 -15.12 -15.21 4.90
C GLY A 29 -14.25 -13.97 4.73
N ASP A 30 -14.66 -12.85 5.34
CA ASP A 30 -13.97 -11.58 5.25
C ASP A 30 -13.24 -11.24 6.56
N TYR A 31 -12.17 -10.44 6.43
CA TYR A 31 -11.17 -10.28 7.48
C TYR A 31 -10.75 -8.81 7.64
N HIS A 32 -10.73 -8.34 8.88
CA HIS A 32 -10.34 -6.99 9.29
C HIS A 32 -8.96 -7.03 9.93
N ILE A 33 -8.01 -6.28 9.38
CA ILE A 33 -6.63 -6.22 9.86
C ILE A 33 -6.38 -4.88 10.53
N TRP A 34 -6.44 -4.88 11.87
CA TRP A 34 -6.23 -3.67 12.68
C TRP A 34 -5.00 -3.75 13.59
N ASP A 35 -4.26 -4.86 13.60
CA ASP A 35 -3.02 -4.99 14.38
C ASP A 35 -1.92 -4.03 13.89
N VAL A 36 -1.82 -3.77 12.58
CA VAL A 36 -0.87 -2.80 12.02
C VAL A 36 -1.11 -1.39 12.58
N TRP A 37 -2.31 -0.83 12.40
CA TRP A 37 -2.56 0.53 12.85
C TRP A 37 -2.90 0.64 14.34
N SER A 38 -3.95 -0.06 14.79
CA SER A 38 -4.45 0.01 16.16
C SER A 38 -3.55 -0.76 17.14
N GLY A 39 -3.04 -1.91 16.71
CA GLY A 39 -2.09 -2.74 17.48
C GLY A 39 -0.63 -2.27 17.43
N TRP A 40 -0.34 -1.15 16.74
CA TRP A 40 1.01 -0.62 16.56
C TRP A 40 1.98 -1.57 15.82
N ALA A 41 1.52 -2.59 15.10
CA ALA A 41 2.41 -3.40 14.28
C ALA A 41 2.91 -2.60 13.06
N ASP A 42 4.09 -2.95 12.56
CA ASP A 42 4.63 -2.32 11.35
C ASP A 42 3.78 -2.66 10.11
N TYR A 43 3.67 -1.79 9.10
CA TYR A 43 2.86 -2.14 7.93
C TYR A 43 3.42 -3.34 7.15
N LYS A 44 4.72 -3.65 7.30
CA LYS A 44 5.31 -4.85 6.71
C LYS A 44 4.69 -6.13 7.26
N ASP A 45 4.04 -6.07 8.42
CA ASP A 45 3.29 -7.20 8.98
C ASP A 45 2.04 -7.56 8.17
N TYR A 46 1.57 -6.70 7.25
CA TYR A 46 0.55 -7.11 6.28
C TYR A 46 0.97 -8.34 5.45
N ALA A 47 2.28 -8.57 5.26
CA ALA A 47 2.79 -9.75 4.55
C ALA A 47 2.55 -11.07 5.32
N LYS A 48 2.34 -11.00 6.64
CA LYS A 48 2.00 -12.15 7.49
C LYS A 48 0.51 -12.50 7.40
N GLU A 49 -0.32 -11.55 6.97
CA GLU A 49 -1.76 -11.70 6.90
C GLU A 49 -2.20 -12.38 5.61
N SER A 50 -3.11 -13.34 5.74
CA SER A 50 -3.46 -14.27 4.67
C SER A 50 -4.97 -14.48 4.49
N GLY A 51 -5.78 -13.53 4.99
CA GLY A 51 -7.23 -13.51 4.92
C GLY A 51 -7.80 -13.81 3.52
N ARG A 52 -9.00 -14.39 3.44
CA ARG A 52 -9.64 -14.77 2.18
C ARG A 52 -10.19 -13.56 1.40
N PHE A 53 -10.65 -12.53 2.11
CA PHE A 53 -11.04 -11.24 1.57
C PHE A 53 -10.77 -10.18 2.64
N ILE A 54 -9.93 -9.18 2.36
CA ILE A 54 -9.58 -8.15 3.35
C ILE A 54 -10.60 -7.02 3.23
N SER A 55 -11.64 -7.03 4.05
CA SER A 55 -12.72 -6.06 3.99
C SER A 55 -12.43 -4.76 4.74
N GLU A 56 -11.47 -4.77 5.67
CA GLU A 56 -10.94 -3.56 6.31
C GLU A 56 -9.46 -3.70 6.69
N PHE A 57 -8.71 -2.63 6.44
CA PHE A 57 -7.35 -2.39 6.92
C PHE A 57 -7.02 -0.93 6.61
N GLY A 58 -6.17 -0.26 7.39
CA GLY A 58 -5.98 1.17 7.19
C GLY A 58 -4.70 1.73 7.81
N PHE A 59 -4.35 2.95 7.40
CA PHE A 59 -3.35 3.79 8.06
C PHE A 59 -3.82 5.25 8.08
N GLN A 60 -3.64 5.99 9.19
CA GLN A 60 -4.02 7.40 9.21
C GLN A 60 -2.96 8.30 8.56
N ALA A 61 -3.42 9.43 8.03
CA ALA A 61 -2.59 10.55 7.62
C ALA A 61 -3.29 11.89 7.84
N ALA A 62 -2.49 12.95 7.83
CA ALA A 62 -2.97 14.32 7.77
C ALA A 62 -3.80 14.60 6.50
N PRO A 63 -4.79 15.50 6.56
CA PRO A 63 -5.45 16.01 5.35
C PRO A 63 -4.54 16.97 4.57
N ASP A 64 -5.03 17.52 3.47
CA ASP A 64 -4.30 18.54 2.71
C ASP A 64 -4.00 19.78 3.60
N PRO A 65 -2.84 20.44 3.45
CA PRO A 65 -2.53 21.66 4.22
C PRO A 65 -3.62 22.74 4.16
N LYS A 66 -4.33 22.90 3.04
CA LYS A 66 -5.46 23.85 2.91
C LYS A 66 -6.66 23.44 3.76
N THR A 67 -6.83 22.14 4.02
CA THR A 67 -7.84 21.62 4.97
C THR A 67 -7.42 21.92 6.40
N ILE A 68 -6.13 21.83 6.72
CA ILE A 68 -5.62 22.20 8.04
C ILE A 68 -5.81 23.69 8.30
N ASN A 69 -5.49 24.55 7.33
CA ASN A 69 -5.69 26.00 7.41
C ASN A 69 -7.15 26.41 7.64
N PHE A 70 -8.12 25.53 7.39
CA PHE A 70 -9.53 25.80 7.68
C PHE A 70 -9.84 25.71 9.18
N PHE A 71 -9.17 24.81 9.92
CA PHE A 71 -9.46 24.57 11.33
C PHE A 71 -8.35 24.97 12.31
N ALA A 72 -7.15 25.29 11.82
CA ALA A 72 -6.00 25.69 12.65
C ALA A 72 -5.25 26.90 12.05
N LYS A 73 -4.98 27.90 12.88
CA LYS A 73 -4.10 29.04 12.54
C LYS A 73 -2.64 28.61 12.48
N LYS A 74 -1.75 29.42 11.90
CA LYS A 74 -0.35 29.02 11.69
C LYS A 74 0.39 28.78 13.02
N GLU A 75 0.10 29.57 14.04
CA GLU A 75 0.62 29.41 15.41
C GLU A 75 0.06 28.19 16.15
N GLU A 76 -1.02 27.59 15.64
CA GLU A 76 -1.65 26.37 16.19
C GLU A 76 -1.20 25.10 15.45
N GLN A 77 -0.39 25.24 14.38
CA GLN A 77 0.09 24.14 13.53
C GLN A 77 1.35 23.50 14.12
N GLU A 78 1.19 22.89 15.30
CA GLU A 78 2.20 22.03 15.93
C GLU A 78 1.61 20.63 16.12
N ILE A 79 2.46 19.59 16.06
CA ILE A 79 2.02 18.19 16.04
C ILE A 79 1.08 17.86 17.22
N PHE A 80 1.38 18.39 18.41
CA PHE A 80 0.63 18.14 19.64
C PHE A 80 -0.18 19.34 20.14
N HIS A 81 -0.40 20.36 19.31
CA HIS A 81 -1.23 21.49 19.70
C HIS A 81 -2.70 21.03 19.95
N PRO A 82 -3.41 21.54 20.98
CA PRO A 82 -4.76 21.10 21.30
C PRO A 82 -5.76 21.16 20.13
N VAL A 83 -5.65 22.17 19.25
CA VAL A 83 -6.49 22.28 18.05
C VAL A 83 -6.24 21.13 17.08
N ILE A 84 -4.98 20.75 16.86
CA ILE A 84 -4.60 19.62 16.01
C ILE A 84 -5.06 18.30 16.63
N LEU A 85 -4.82 18.11 17.93
CA LEU A 85 -5.26 16.92 18.66
C LEU A 85 -6.78 16.74 18.61
N ASN A 86 -7.54 17.83 18.76
CA ASN A 86 -9.00 17.78 18.69
C ASN A 86 -9.54 17.35 17.32
N HIS A 87 -8.74 17.48 16.26
CA HIS A 87 -9.06 17.03 14.91
C HIS A 87 -8.44 15.65 14.58
N ASN A 88 -8.05 14.87 15.59
CA ASN A 88 -7.83 13.43 15.45
C ASN A 88 -8.64 12.69 16.52
N LYS A 89 -9.51 11.77 16.10
CA LYS A 89 -10.38 11.01 17.02
C LYS A 89 -9.87 9.63 17.34
N GLN A 90 -8.77 9.21 16.72
CA GLN A 90 -8.08 8.00 17.13
C GLN A 90 -7.35 8.26 18.44
N LYS A 91 -7.54 7.36 19.41
CA LYS A 91 -6.75 7.36 20.63
C LYS A 91 -5.26 7.23 20.27
N GLU A 92 -4.44 8.14 20.80
CA GLU A 92 -3.00 8.22 20.51
C GLU A 92 -2.71 8.40 19.00
N GLY A 93 -3.61 9.06 18.26
CA GLY A 93 -3.52 9.17 16.81
C GLY A 93 -2.24 9.85 16.32
N GLN A 94 -1.87 11.00 16.90
CA GLN A 94 -0.66 11.74 16.53
C GLN A 94 0.61 10.98 16.88
N GLU A 95 0.65 10.34 18.06
CA GLU A 95 1.75 9.52 18.53
C GLU A 95 1.98 8.32 17.60
N ARG A 96 0.90 7.69 17.13
CA ARG A 96 0.96 6.61 16.12
C ARG A 96 1.56 7.11 14.82
N ILE A 97 1.01 8.17 14.24
CA ILE A 97 1.52 8.75 13.00
C ILE A 97 3.02 9.06 13.15
N LEU A 98 3.40 9.74 14.23
CA LEU A 98 4.79 10.14 14.48
C LEU A 98 5.72 8.92 14.62
N ARG A 99 5.30 7.90 15.37
CA ARG A 99 6.08 6.65 15.51
C ARG A 99 6.37 6.04 14.15
N PHE A 100 5.36 5.91 13.29
CA PHE A 100 5.53 5.27 11.99
C PHE A 100 6.35 6.11 11.02
N ILE A 101 6.18 7.42 11.02
CA ILE A 101 7.08 8.32 10.26
C ILE A 101 8.53 8.10 10.72
N ASN A 102 8.77 8.13 12.03
CA ASN A 102 10.11 7.94 12.58
C ASN A 102 10.68 6.55 12.25
N GLY A 103 9.84 5.51 12.21
CA GLY A 103 10.22 4.15 11.83
C GLY A 103 10.61 4.01 10.35
N HIS A 104 10.01 4.77 9.44
CA HIS A 104 10.19 4.59 8.00
C HIS A 104 11.01 5.67 7.30
N PHE A 105 10.93 6.92 7.76
CA PHE A 105 11.52 8.10 7.10
C PHE A 105 12.55 8.81 7.97
N GLY A 106 12.57 8.54 9.27
CA GLY A 106 13.50 9.17 10.22
C GLY A 106 12.81 10.19 11.11
N THR A 107 13.56 10.69 12.09
CA THR A 107 13.01 11.57 13.13
C THR A 107 12.66 12.94 12.57
N ILE A 108 11.42 13.38 12.84
CA ILE A 108 10.96 14.72 12.49
C ILE A 108 10.44 15.50 13.71
N THR A 109 10.56 16.82 13.63
CA THR A 109 9.98 17.77 14.60
C THR A 109 9.01 18.75 13.95
N GLU A 110 9.20 19.04 12.66
CA GLU A 110 8.44 20.06 11.94
C GLU A 110 7.05 19.57 11.53
N PHE A 111 6.03 20.41 11.74
CA PHE A 111 4.64 20.08 11.41
C PHE A 111 4.43 19.86 9.90
N ASP A 112 5.05 20.67 9.05
CA ASP A 112 4.91 20.53 7.59
C ASP A 112 5.50 19.19 7.11
N ALA A 113 6.62 18.75 7.70
CA ALA A 113 7.19 17.42 7.46
C ALA A 113 6.28 16.30 7.98
N PHE A 114 5.67 16.48 9.16
CA PHE A 114 4.68 15.54 9.70
C PHE A 114 3.49 15.35 8.77
N VAL A 115 2.93 16.44 8.24
CA VAL A 115 1.81 16.40 7.28
C VAL A 115 2.21 15.64 6.02
N TYR A 116 3.32 16.02 5.39
CA TYR A 116 3.80 15.41 4.14
C TYR A 116 4.13 13.91 4.32
N LEU A 117 4.97 13.59 5.29
CA LEU A 117 5.42 12.21 5.51
C LEU A 117 4.31 11.31 6.06
N SER A 118 3.31 11.84 6.77
CA SER A 118 2.15 11.03 7.17
C SER A 118 1.38 10.51 5.97
N GLN A 119 1.18 11.33 4.93
CA GLN A 119 0.50 10.93 3.71
C GLN A 119 1.33 9.92 2.90
N LEU A 120 2.64 10.15 2.79
CA LEU A 120 3.53 9.21 2.10
C LEU A 120 3.57 7.86 2.84
N ASN A 121 3.72 7.88 4.16
CA ASN A 121 3.68 6.68 4.99
C ASN A 121 2.37 5.90 4.84
N GLN A 122 1.22 6.60 4.84
CA GLN A 122 -0.08 5.99 4.60
C GLN A 122 -0.13 5.33 3.20
N ALA A 123 0.33 6.03 2.17
CA ALA A 123 0.30 5.53 0.81
C ALA A 123 1.17 4.26 0.64
N GLU A 124 2.36 4.25 1.21
CA GLU A 124 3.27 3.09 1.22
C GLU A 124 2.70 1.91 2.01
N ALA A 125 2.11 2.16 3.18
CA ALA A 125 1.52 1.12 4.01
C ALA A 125 0.37 0.39 3.28
N ILE A 126 -0.54 1.15 2.66
CA ILE A 126 -1.67 0.56 1.93
C ILE A 126 -1.19 -0.12 0.64
N LYS A 127 -0.25 0.49 -0.10
CA LYS A 127 0.38 -0.13 -1.28
C LYS A 127 0.96 -1.50 -0.93
N PHE A 128 1.77 -1.56 0.13
CA PHE A 128 2.43 -2.80 0.56
C PHE A 128 1.42 -3.93 0.81
N GLY A 129 0.35 -3.65 1.57
CA GLY A 129 -0.70 -4.63 1.84
C GLY A 129 -1.42 -5.06 0.56
N VAL A 130 -1.91 -4.09 -0.23
CA VAL A 130 -2.67 -4.38 -1.46
C VAL A 130 -1.87 -5.21 -2.44
N GLU A 131 -0.61 -4.85 -2.69
CA GLU A 131 0.23 -5.59 -3.63
C GLU A 131 0.48 -7.02 -3.18
N HIS A 132 0.74 -7.23 -1.88
CA HIS A 132 0.85 -8.58 -1.30
C HIS A 132 -0.43 -9.41 -1.49
N TRP A 133 -1.59 -8.85 -1.19
CA TRP A 133 -2.85 -9.58 -1.32
C TRP A 133 -3.27 -9.80 -2.78
N ARG A 134 -3.03 -8.85 -3.68
CA ARG A 134 -3.27 -9.06 -5.12
C ARG A 134 -2.33 -10.12 -5.69
N ALA A 135 -1.07 -10.19 -5.26
CA ALA A 135 -0.15 -11.25 -5.66
C ALA A 135 -0.59 -12.65 -5.20
N ARG A 136 -1.45 -12.74 -4.17
CA ARG A 136 -2.05 -13.98 -3.69
C ARG A 136 -3.31 -14.39 -4.46
N LYS A 137 -3.87 -13.49 -5.30
CA LYS A 137 -5.06 -13.70 -6.13
C LYS A 137 -6.18 -14.42 -5.37
N TYR A 138 -6.76 -15.50 -5.86
CA TYR A 138 -7.90 -16.17 -5.22
C TYR A 138 -7.60 -16.86 -3.88
N LYS A 139 -6.37 -16.80 -3.36
CA LYS A 139 -6.11 -17.07 -1.93
C LYS A 139 -6.55 -15.90 -1.04
N THR A 140 -6.48 -14.67 -1.55
CA THR A 140 -7.02 -13.43 -0.99
C THR A 140 -7.75 -12.65 -2.09
N ALA A 141 -9.03 -12.94 -2.28
CA ALA A 141 -9.80 -12.55 -3.46
C ALA A 141 -10.34 -11.10 -3.44
N GLY A 142 -9.83 -10.24 -2.55
CA GLY A 142 -10.22 -8.83 -2.52
C GLY A 142 -9.62 -8.05 -1.36
N THR A 143 -9.57 -6.74 -1.54
CA THR A 143 -9.05 -5.77 -0.58
C THR A 143 -9.89 -4.50 -0.61
N LEU A 144 -10.37 -4.06 0.53
CA LEU A 144 -11.08 -2.79 0.73
C LEU A 144 -10.37 -2.04 1.85
N TYR A 145 -9.63 -0.99 1.51
CA TYR A 145 -8.94 -0.22 2.54
C TYR A 145 -9.94 0.71 3.25
N TRP A 146 -9.76 0.83 4.56
CA TRP A 146 -10.37 1.84 5.39
C TRP A 146 -9.50 3.10 5.33
N GLN A 147 -9.97 4.26 4.84
CA GLN A 147 -11.30 4.55 4.27
C GLN A 147 -11.18 5.45 3.03
N TYR A 148 -12.27 5.64 2.29
CA TYR A 148 -12.25 6.48 1.10
C TYR A 148 -12.29 7.99 1.42
N ASN A 149 -13.29 8.46 2.16
CA ASN A 149 -13.59 9.89 2.36
C ASN A 149 -13.68 10.29 3.84
N ASP A 150 -13.75 11.60 4.11
CA ASP A 150 -14.06 12.15 5.43
C ASP A 150 -15.45 12.79 5.50
N SER A 151 -16.00 12.85 6.72
CA SER A 151 -17.27 13.54 7.03
C SER A 151 -17.09 14.95 7.61
N TRP A 152 -15.86 15.34 7.94
CA TRP A 152 -15.48 16.67 8.46
C TRP A 152 -13.94 16.84 8.36
N PRO A 153 -13.37 18.06 8.46
CA PRO A 153 -11.92 18.27 8.39
C PRO A 153 -11.22 17.53 9.55
N VAL A 154 -10.39 16.51 9.27
CA VAL A 154 -9.87 15.62 10.33
C VAL A 154 -8.60 14.90 9.87
N PHE A 155 -7.76 14.46 10.80
CA PHE A 155 -6.77 13.40 10.59
C PHE A 155 -7.47 12.05 10.63
N SER A 156 -7.36 11.28 9.56
CA SER A 156 -8.07 10.02 9.40
C SER A 156 -7.37 9.10 8.40
N TRP A 157 -7.99 7.94 8.18
CA TRP A 157 -7.58 6.95 7.20
C TRP A 157 -8.03 7.26 5.77
N SER A 158 -8.69 8.40 5.53
CA SER A 158 -9.23 8.72 4.21
C SER A 158 -8.14 8.83 3.15
N SER A 159 -8.46 8.46 1.90
CA SER A 159 -7.63 8.78 0.73
C SER A 159 -8.01 10.13 0.12
N VAL A 160 -9.23 10.62 0.37
CA VAL A 160 -9.75 11.93 -0.03
C VAL A 160 -10.29 12.65 1.19
N ASP A 161 -9.79 13.87 1.46
CA ASP A 161 -10.23 14.63 2.63
C ASP A 161 -11.64 15.24 2.48
N TYR A 162 -12.14 15.86 3.53
CA TYR A 162 -13.50 16.42 3.60
C TYR A 162 -13.81 17.44 2.49
N PHE A 163 -12.82 18.24 2.09
CA PHE A 163 -12.98 19.22 1.02
C PHE A 163 -12.70 18.63 -0.36
N LYS A 164 -12.70 17.30 -0.48
CA LYS A 164 -12.48 16.52 -1.70
C LYS A 164 -11.07 16.67 -2.25
N ARG A 165 -10.08 16.94 -1.39
CA ARG A 165 -8.69 17.05 -1.79
C ARG A 165 -8.03 15.67 -1.72
N PRO A 166 -7.44 15.18 -2.81
CA PRO A 166 -6.80 13.87 -2.81
C PRO A 166 -5.52 13.90 -1.98
N LYS A 167 -5.36 12.92 -1.07
CA LYS A 167 -4.09 12.65 -0.38
C LYS A 167 -3.17 11.82 -1.27
N ALA A 168 -1.92 11.62 -0.85
CA ALA A 168 -0.99 10.71 -1.55
C ALA A 168 -1.61 9.31 -1.81
N LEU A 169 -2.35 8.77 -0.84
CA LEU A 169 -3.05 7.48 -0.96
C LEU A 169 -4.01 7.42 -2.16
N TYR A 170 -4.69 8.51 -2.52
CA TYR A 170 -5.59 8.54 -3.68
C TYR A 170 -4.83 8.25 -4.99
N TYR A 171 -3.67 8.88 -5.16
CA TYR A 171 -2.84 8.67 -6.35
C TYR A 171 -2.21 7.28 -6.37
N TYR A 172 -1.78 6.78 -5.20
CA TYR A 172 -1.28 5.40 -5.07
C TYR A 172 -2.37 4.38 -5.36
N THR A 173 -3.62 4.65 -4.97
CA THR A 173 -4.77 3.77 -5.24
C THR A 173 -4.91 3.45 -6.72
N LYS A 174 -4.76 4.46 -7.59
CA LYS A 174 -4.79 4.24 -9.04
C LYS A 174 -3.67 3.31 -9.53
N ARG A 175 -2.49 3.34 -8.88
CA ARG A 175 -1.33 2.54 -9.26
C ARG A 175 -1.46 1.10 -8.77
N PHE A 176 -1.68 0.90 -7.47
CA PHE A 176 -1.75 -0.44 -6.89
C PHE A 176 -3.05 -1.21 -7.21
N TYR A 177 -4.08 -0.54 -7.75
CA TYR A 177 -5.27 -1.18 -8.34
C TYR A 177 -5.29 -1.12 -9.87
N ALA A 178 -4.17 -0.83 -10.53
CA ALA A 178 -4.11 -0.94 -11.98
C ALA A 178 -4.42 -2.38 -12.44
N ASN A 179 -5.17 -2.51 -13.54
CA ASN A 179 -5.58 -3.79 -14.12
C ASN A 179 -4.38 -4.69 -14.47
N ILE A 180 -3.25 -4.10 -14.83
CA ILE A 180 -1.97 -4.77 -14.92
C ILE A 180 -1.06 -4.14 -13.86
N LEU A 181 -0.50 -4.96 -12.97
CA LEU A 181 0.38 -4.51 -11.91
C LEU A 181 1.70 -5.28 -11.98
N PRO A 182 2.82 -4.62 -12.33
CA PRO A 182 4.14 -5.17 -12.11
C PRO A 182 4.47 -5.18 -10.62
N PHE A 183 5.06 -6.29 -10.16
CA PHE A 183 5.34 -6.52 -8.75
C PHE A 183 6.67 -7.27 -8.60
N VAL A 184 7.45 -6.91 -7.59
CA VAL A 184 8.67 -7.61 -7.22
C VAL A 184 8.51 -8.09 -5.79
N ASN A 185 8.68 -9.40 -5.59
CA ASN A 185 8.64 -10.02 -4.28
C ASN A 185 10.06 -10.44 -3.87
N TYR A 186 10.54 -9.94 -2.74
CA TYR A 186 11.83 -10.37 -2.20
C TYR A 186 11.66 -11.50 -1.19
N LYS A 187 12.09 -12.70 -1.57
CA LYS A 187 12.14 -13.88 -0.70
C LYS A 187 13.43 -13.86 0.12
N LEU A 188 13.38 -13.23 1.30
CA LEU A 188 14.54 -13.08 2.18
C LEU A 188 15.25 -14.41 2.50
N SER A 189 14.50 -15.47 2.79
CA SER A 189 15.04 -16.80 3.10
C SER A 189 15.80 -17.45 1.94
N GLU A 190 15.45 -17.09 0.70
CA GLU A 190 16.03 -17.66 -0.51
C GLU A 190 17.01 -16.72 -1.22
N GLN A 191 17.16 -15.50 -0.69
CA GLN A 191 17.93 -14.40 -1.29
C GLN A 191 17.57 -14.24 -2.78
N ALA A 192 16.28 -14.14 -3.07
CA ALA A 192 15.75 -14.15 -4.43
C ALA A 192 14.67 -13.09 -4.67
N LEU A 193 14.69 -12.48 -5.85
CA LEU A 193 13.64 -11.60 -6.36
C LEU A 193 12.74 -12.39 -7.31
N GLU A 194 11.44 -12.48 -7.00
CA GLU A 194 10.43 -12.96 -7.95
C GLU A 194 9.92 -11.75 -8.74
N VAL A 195 10.09 -11.79 -10.05
CA VAL A 195 9.57 -10.78 -10.98
C VAL A 195 8.18 -11.23 -11.39
N MET A 196 7.16 -10.47 -11.03
CA MET A 196 5.77 -10.89 -11.18
C MET A 196 4.94 -9.85 -11.92
N VAL A 197 3.90 -10.32 -12.61
CA VAL A 197 2.88 -9.47 -13.24
C VAL A 197 1.51 -10.00 -12.89
N ILE A 198 0.69 -9.14 -12.28
CA ILE A 198 -0.72 -9.42 -12.00
C ILE A 198 -1.54 -8.88 -13.16
N ASN A 199 -2.41 -9.72 -13.72
CA ASN A 199 -3.39 -9.37 -14.73
C ASN A 199 -4.79 -9.56 -14.14
N ASP A 200 -5.54 -8.48 -13.96
CA ASP A 200 -6.95 -8.49 -13.53
C ASP A 200 -7.90 -8.32 -14.74
N ILE A 201 -7.37 -8.20 -15.96
CA ILE A 201 -8.19 -8.20 -17.17
C ILE A 201 -8.64 -9.63 -17.44
N TYR A 202 -9.92 -9.78 -17.84
CA TYR A 202 -10.51 -11.09 -18.16
C TYR A 202 -10.14 -11.61 -19.57
N GLU A 203 -8.94 -11.27 -20.03
CA GLU A 203 -8.34 -11.69 -21.29
C GLU A 203 -6.85 -11.96 -21.07
N GLU A 204 -6.29 -12.91 -21.83
CA GLU A 204 -4.85 -13.07 -21.93
C GLU A 204 -4.25 -11.82 -22.58
N LYS A 205 -3.10 -11.37 -22.10
CA LYS A 205 -2.36 -10.24 -22.69
C LYS A 205 -0.95 -10.67 -23.04
N THR A 206 -0.41 -10.09 -24.11
CA THR A 206 1.03 -10.17 -24.43
C THR A 206 1.68 -8.88 -23.99
N VAL A 207 2.75 -8.99 -23.20
CA VAL A 207 3.41 -7.84 -22.57
C VAL A 207 4.93 -7.89 -22.73
N GLU A 208 5.55 -6.72 -22.60
CA GLU A 208 6.99 -6.56 -22.42
C GLU A 208 7.25 -6.18 -20.97
N VAL A 209 8.23 -6.82 -20.32
CA VAL A 209 8.64 -6.53 -18.95
C VAL A 209 10.09 -6.03 -18.96
N SER A 210 10.36 -4.92 -18.29
CA SER A 210 11.71 -4.41 -18.01
C SER A 210 11.92 -4.41 -16.51
N LEU A 211 13.02 -5.02 -16.06
CA LEU A 211 13.50 -4.94 -14.69
C LEU A 211 14.81 -4.16 -14.69
N GLU A 212 14.89 -3.12 -13.88
CA GLU A 212 16.03 -2.22 -13.79
C GLU A 212 16.49 -2.14 -12.33
N ILE A 213 17.81 -2.05 -12.13
CA ILE A 213 18.42 -1.83 -10.83
C ILE A 213 19.10 -0.47 -10.89
N TRP A 214 18.70 0.41 -9.98
CA TRP A 214 19.22 1.76 -9.85
C TRP A 214 19.89 1.92 -8.49
N ASN A 215 20.98 2.70 -8.45
CA ASN A 215 21.45 3.23 -7.18
C ASN A 215 20.70 4.51 -6.79
N ILE A 216 20.87 4.93 -5.55
CA ILE A 216 20.27 6.15 -5.00
C ILE A 216 20.83 7.46 -5.58
N THR A 217 21.93 7.42 -6.35
CA THR A 217 22.41 8.60 -7.08
C THR A 217 21.72 8.75 -8.45
N GLY A 218 20.81 7.84 -8.79
CA GLY A 218 20.06 7.87 -10.06
C GLY A 218 20.81 7.25 -11.24
N GLU A 219 21.84 6.42 -11.00
CA GLU A 219 22.52 5.65 -12.04
C GLU A 219 21.90 4.26 -12.18
N LYS A 220 21.59 3.86 -13.42
CA LYS A 220 21.13 2.51 -13.72
C LYS A 220 22.32 1.56 -13.78
N ILE A 221 22.39 0.65 -12.82
CA ILE A 221 23.48 -0.34 -12.69
C ILE A 221 23.24 -1.55 -13.60
N TRP A 222 21.97 -1.94 -13.78
CA TRP A 222 21.63 -3.18 -14.49
C TRP A 222 20.21 -3.12 -15.06
N GLU A 223 19.99 -3.89 -16.13
CA GLU A 223 18.69 -4.04 -16.78
C GLU A 223 18.53 -5.45 -17.37
N LYS A 224 17.32 -5.99 -17.30
CA LYS A 224 16.90 -7.18 -18.04
C LYS A 224 15.51 -7.00 -18.60
N LYS A 225 15.34 -7.38 -19.86
CA LYS A 225 14.08 -7.27 -20.60
C LYS A 225 13.54 -8.64 -20.98
N TYR A 226 12.23 -8.75 -20.92
CA TYR A 226 11.46 -9.93 -21.32
C TYR A 226 10.45 -9.48 -22.36
N GLU A 227 10.57 -10.01 -23.57
CA GLU A 227 9.71 -9.65 -24.68
C GLU A 227 8.63 -10.70 -24.91
N LYS A 228 7.44 -10.26 -25.37
CA LYS A 228 6.34 -11.12 -25.81
C LYS A 228 5.89 -12.16 -24.76
N ILE A 229 5.85 -11.76 -23.49
CA ILE A 229 5.39 -12.64 -22.42
C ILE A 229 3.86 -12.69 -22.42
N GLN A 230 3.30 -13.90 -22.46
CA GLN A 230 1.87 -14.12 -22.30
C GLN A 230 1.53 -14.18 -20.81
N ILE A 231 0.66 -13.28 -20.37
CA ILE A 231 0.09 -13.29 -19.02
C ILE A 231 -1.37 -13.75 -19.12
N PRO A 232 -1.77 -14.87 -18.48
CA PRO A 232 -3.14 -15.36 -18.54
C PRO A 232 -4.14 -14.35 -17.99
N ARG A 233 -5.40 -14.50 -18.39
CA ARG A 233 -6.49 -13.68 -17.85
C ARG A 233 -6.66 -13.89 -16.35
N ASP A 234 -6.96 -12.82 -15.64
CA ASP A 234 -7.32 -12.84 -14.22
C ASP A 234 -6.36 -13.71 -13.37
N PHE A 235 -5.04 -13.55 -13.56
CA PHE A 235 -4.00 -14.42 -13.00
C PHE A 235 -2.76 -13.62 -12.53
N VAL A 236 -1.87 -14.29 -11.80
CA VAL A 236 -0.57 -13.76 -11.37
C VAL A 236 0.54 -14.61 -11.98
N SER A 237 1.31 -14.02 -12.89
CA SER A 237 2.42 -14.70 -13.56
C SER A 237 3.74 -14.37 -12.88
N THR A 238 4.53 -15.39 -12.53
CA THR A 238 5.95 -15.23 -12.24
C THR A 238 6.73 -15.28 -13.55
N ILE A 239 7.38 -14.18 -13.90
CA ILE A 239 8.14 -14.00 -15.15
C ILE A 239 9.55 -14.55 -14.99
N ASP A 240 10.18 -14.31 -13.84
CA ASP A 240 11.54 -14.76 -13.55
C ASP A 240 11.79 -14.83 -12.03
N ILE A 241 12.83 -15.56 -11.65
CA ILE A 241 13.35 -15.62 -10.29
C ILE A 241 14.86 -15.38 -10.34
N LEU A 242 15.30 -14.25 -9.79
CA LEU A 242 16.69 -13.82 -9.83
C LEU A 242 17.33 -13.95 -8.43
N LYS A 243 18.48 -14.62 -8.33
CA LYS A 243 19.22 -14.68 -7.07
C LYS A 243 20.01 -13.39 -6.85
N ILE A 244 20.00 -12.87 -5.63
CA ILE A 244 20.68 -11.62 -5.29
C ILE A 244 22.19 -11.68 -5.59
N HIS A 245 22.82 -12.84 -5.37
CA HIS A 245 24.26 -13.01 -5.63
C HIS A 245 24.64 -12.98 -7.11
N ASP A 246 23.68 -13.16 -8.02
CA ASP A 246 23.89 -13.06 -9.47
C ASP A 246 23.67 -11.63 -9.99
N LEU A 247 23.17 -10.73 -9.14
CA LEU A 247 22.89 -9.35 -9.49
C LEU A 247 24.04 -8.44 -9.03
N PRO A 248 24.34 -7.36 -9.76
CA PRO A 248 25.39 -6.41 -9.40
C PRO A 248 24.94 -5.46 -8.27
N ILE A 249 24.48 -6.03 -7.16
CA ILE A 249 23.99 -5.28 -6.00
C ILE A 249 25.04 -5.32 -4.90
N ASN A 250 25.75 -4.20 -4.72
CA ASN A 250 26.77 -4.08 -3.68
C ASN A 250 26.18 -3.78 -2.30
N THR A 251 25.10 -3.00 -2.26
CA THR A 251 24.49 -2.54 -1.00
C THR A 251 22.98 -2.42 -1.17
N LEU A 252 22.25 -3.31 -0.50
CA LEU A 252 20.79 -3.40 -0.61
C LEU A 252 20.08 -2.08 -0.21
N SER A 253 20.57 -1.40 0.83
CA SER A 253 19.99 -0.14 1.31
C SER A 253 20.09 1.01 0.31
N ASN A 254 21.03 0.94 -0.64
CA ASN A 254 21.27 1.98 -1.64
C ASN A 254 20.76 1.55 -3.03
N THR A 255 19.84 0.58 -3.08
CA THR A 255 19.36 -0.03 -4.32
C THR A 255 17.86 0.13 -4.45
N VAL A 256 17.42 0.58 -5.63
CA VAL A 256 16.03 0.63 -6.04
C VAL A 256 15.83 -0.36 -7.19
N ILE A 257 14.89 -1.29 -7.02
CA ILE A 257 14.45 -2.15 -8.11
C ILE A 257 13.26 -1.46 -8.78
N TYR A 258 13.36 -1.15 -10.07
CA TYR A 258 12.29 -0.54 -10.85
C TYR A 258 11.80 -1.54 -11.89
N ILE A 259 10.49 -1.76 -11.95
CA ILE A 259 9.86 -2.70 -12.88
C ILE A 259 8.83 -1.97 -13.73
N VAL A 260 8.87 -2.21 -15.04
CA VAL A 260 7.95 -1.63 -16.00
C VAL A 260 7.34 -2.73 -16.85
N VAL A 261 6.02 -2.70 -17.01
CA VAL A 261 5.29 -3.53 -17.97
C VAL A 261 4.69 -2.63 -19.04
N ARG A 262 4.91 -2.97 -20.30
CA ARG A 262 4.30 -2.33 -21.47
C ARG A 262 3.39 -3.32 -22.18
N SER A 263 2.21 -2.83 -22.55
CA SER A 263 1.20 -3.60 -23.29
C SER A 263 0.37 -2.65 -24.17
N ASN A 264 -0.57 -3.21 -24.92
CA ASN A 264 -1.58 -2.42 -25.63
C ASN A 264 -2.50 -1.63 -24.69
N GLU A 265 -2.61 -2.01 -23.42
CA GLU A 265 -3.39 -1.29 -22.39
C GLU A 265 -2.62 -0.09 -21.80
N GLY A 266 -1.33 0.05 -22.13
CA GLY A 266 -0.48 1.15 -21.69
C GLY A 266 0.80 0.71 -20.97
N LYS A 267 1.39 1.67 -20.24
CA LYS A 267 2.60 1.49 -19.43
C LYS A 267 2.20 1.46 -17.96
N PHE A 268 2.63 0.41 -17.26
CA PHE A 268 2.46 0.22 -15.83
C PHE A 268 3.83 0.07 -15.20
N ASP A 269 4.04 0.67 -14.04
CA ASP A 269 5.33 0.62 -13.36
C ASP A 269 5.19 0.57 -11.85
N ASN A 270 6.23 0.03 -11.22
CA ASN A 270 6.33 -0.11 -9.78
C ASN A 270 7.80 -0.13 -9.35
N TYR A 271 8.04 0.03 -8.06
CA TYR A 271 9.36 -0.12 -7.47
C TYR A 271 9.32 -0.99 -6.21
N PHE A 272 10.48 -1.53 -5.89
CA PHE A 272 10.75 -2.26 -4.67
C PHE A 272 12.02 -1.72 -4.01
N LEU A 273 11.96 -1.57 -2.69
CA LEU A 273 13.05 -1.17 -1.83
C LEU A 273 13.35 -2.31 -0.85
N PHE A 274 14.63 -2.59 -0.63
CA PHE A 274 15.03 -3.62 0.33
C PHE A 274 14.84 -3.18 1.78
N ASN A 275 14.99 -1.87 2.06
CA ASN A 275 14.94 -1.28 3.38
C ASN A 275 13.98 -0.08 3.44
N ASN A 276 13.81 0.48 4.65
CA ASN A 276 13.03 1.71 4.84
C ASN A 276 13.78 2.92 4.28
N PHE A 277 13.05 3.98 3.94
CA PHE A 277 13.64 5.23 3.43
C PHE A 277 14.67 5.84 4.39
N ARG A 278 14.45 5.73 5.70
CA ARG A 278 15.42 6.20 6.73
C ARG A 278 16.78 5.53 6.67
N ASP A 279 16.87 4.35 6.06
CA ASP A 279 18.11 3.58 5.93
C ASP A 279 18.75 3.79 4.54
N MET A 280 18.11 4.56 3.67
CA MET A 280 18.63 4.94 2.37
C MET A 280 19.42 6.24 2.49
N HIS A 281 20.68 6.24 2.04
CA HIS A 281 21.56 7.40 2.11
C HIS A 281 21.34 8.36 0.94
N LEU A 282 20.11 8.83 0.76
CA LEU A 282 19.74 9.71 -0.35
C LEU A 282 20.66 10.94 -0.39
N PRO A 283 21.20 11.31 -1.56
CA PRO A 283 21.93 12.57 -1.70
C PRO A 283 20.98 13.75 -1.46
N ASP A 284 21.53 14.83 -0.90
CA ASP A 284 20.83 16.11 -0.72
C ASP A 284 20.46 16.78 -2.06
#